data_AF-A0A929XCW3-F1
#
_entry.id   AF-A0A929XCW3-F1
#
_cell.length_a   1.000
_cell.length_b   1.000
_cell.length_c   1.000
_cell.angle_alpha   90.00
_cell.angle_beta   90.00
_cell.angle_gamma   90.00
#
_symmetry.space_group_name_H-M   'P 1'
#
loop_
_entity.id
_entity.type
_entity.pdbx_description
1 polymer ?
#
loop_
_entity_poly.entity_id
_entity_poly.type
_entity_poly.pdbx_seq_one_letter_code
_entity_poly.pdbx_strand_id
1 'polypeptide(L)'
;MSALKILKFFISYKFALCLLFILAAGAGVATFLESIYDTQTAKILVYEARWYECVMGAATLSLLGIIIKTKMWRRFGSFVLHAAFIVIFIGAALTRYFGTEGVLHVRAGESESEMVSVKPYLQIRTQDALFEHPLNLSQIGDNDFSFTQSINSKSFTVKFSSYKPAPKGEQGTLAVKVGFEGGSEQEAQLRGGAGWLGEPKILNFDGEEIMLSWGSKLIELPFAVKLLKFKLERYPGSQSPSS
;
A
#
# COMPACT_ATOMS: atom_id res chain seq x y z
N MET A 1 3.97 33.24 -23.09
CA MET A 1 2.70 33.43 -22.36
C MET A 1 3.02 34.09 -21.02
N SER A 2 2.37 35.19 -20.62
CA SER A 2 2.74 35.89 -19.37
C SER A 2 2.46 35.01 -18.13
N ALA A 3 3.30 35.11 -17.09
CA ALA A 3 3.18 34.30 -15.86
C ALA A 3 1.77 34.38 -15.23
N LEU A 4 1.12 35.54 -15.33
CA LEU A 4 -0.24 35.75 -14.85
C LEU A 4 -1.31 34.97 -15.63
N LYS A 5 -1.11 34.72 -16.93
CA LYS A 5 -2.02 33.90 -17.74
C LYS A 5 -1.91 32.42 -17.36
N ILE A 6 -0.69 31.96 -17.09
CA ILE A 6 -0.40 30.59 -16.64
C ILE A 6 -1.07 30.35 -15.28
N LEU A 7 -0.89 31.26 -14.32
CA LEU A 7 -1.52 31.15 -13.00
C LEU A 7 -3.05 31.14 -13.08
N LYS A 8 -3.65 31.97 -13.93
CA LYS A 8 -5.11 32.01 -14.14
C LYS A 8 -5.67 30.71 -14.71
N PHE A 9 -4.89 29.97 -15.51
CA PHE A 9 -5.28 28.66 -16.04
C PHE A 9 -5.35 27.61 -14.92
N PHE A 10 -4.29 27.51 -14.11
CA PHE A 10 -4.24 26.58 -12.97
C PHE A 10 -5.30 26.90 -11.89
N ILE A 11 -5.70 28.17 -11.75
CA ILE A 11 -6.77 28.60 -10.85
C ILE A 11 -8.08 28.82 -11.65
N SER A 12 -8.56 27.76 -12.30
CA SER A 12 -9.80 27.76 -13.06
C SER A 12 -10.65 26.53 -12.80
N TYR A 13 -11.98 26.69 -12.82
CA TYR A 13 -12.93 25.59 -12.65
C TYR A 13 -12.78 24.50 -13.71
N LYS A 14 -12.42 24.88 -14.95
CA LYS A 14 -12.19 23.92 -16.04
C LYS A 14 -11.00 23.01 -15.75
N PHE A 15 -9.91 23.59 -15.25
CA PHE A 15 -8.72 22.84 -14.86
C PHE A 15 -9.00 21.94 -13.65
N ALA A 16 -9.65 22.46 -12.61
CA ALA A 16 -10.06 21.67 -11.45
C ALA A 16 -10.94 20.47 -11.84
N LEU A 17 -11.96 20.69 -12.70
CA LEU A 17 -12.85 19.63 -13.18
C LEU A 17 -12.10 18.58 -14.00
N CYS A 18 -11.14 18.99 -14.82
CA CYS A 18 -10.29 18.06 -15.57
C CYS A 18 -9.47 17.16 -14.63
N LEU A 19 -8.87 17.74 -13.58
CA LEU A 19 -8.14 16.96 -12.57
C LEU A 19 -9.05 15.99 -11.82
N LEU A 20 -10.25 16.43 -11.40
CA LEU A 20 -11.22 15.54 -10.76
C LEU A 20 -11.67 14.40 -11.68
N PHE A 21 -11.82 14.66 -12.98
CA PHE A 21 -12.12 13.61 -13.96
C PHE A 21 -10.96 12.62 -14.09
N ILE A 22 -9.72 13.08 -14.10
CA ILE A 22 -8.54 12.20 -14.12
C ILE A 22 -8.50 11.33 -12.86
N LEU A 23 -8.79 11.89 -11.67
CA LEU A 23 -8.86 11.12 -10.42
C LEU A 23 -9.96 10.06 -10.46
N ALA A 24 -11.15 10.40 -10.99
CA ALA A 24 -12.27 9.48 -11.14
C ALA A 24 -11.97 8.36 -12.16
N ALA A 25 -11.39 8.72 -13.31
CA ALA A 25 -10.96 7.75 -14.31
C ALA A 25 -9.87 6.82 -13.75
N GLY A 26 -8.92 7.36 -12.99
CA GLY A 26 -7.90 6.57 -12.30
C GLY A 26 -8.50 5.57 -11.31
N ALA A 27 -9.47 5.99 -10.50
CA ALA A 27 -10.18 5.08 -9.59
C ALA A 27 -10.95 3.97 -10.34
N GLY A 28 -11.56 4.31 -11.48
CA GLY A 28 -12.19 3.33 -12.36
C GLY A 28 -11.18 2.31 -12.92
N VAL A 29 -10.04 2.79 -13.44
CA VAL A 29 -8.95 1.93 -13.93
C VAL A 29 -8.40 1.04 -12.82
N ALA A 30 -8.21 1.56 -11.61
CA ALA A 30 -7.75 0.79 -10.46
C ALA A 30 -8.70 -0.38 -10.13
N THR A 31 -10.02 -0.17 -10.25
CA THR A 31 -11.02 -1.22 -10.03
C THR A 31 -10.86 -2.36 -11.05
N PHE A 32 -10.61 -2.05 -12.33
CA PHE A 32 -10.34 -3.06 -13.35
C PHE A 32 -9.00 -3.77 -13.11
N LEU A 33 -7.95 -3.03 -12.75
CA LEU A 33 -6.64 -3.61 -12.43
C LEU A 33 -6.72 -4.58 -11.25
N GLU A 34 -7.49 -4.25 -10.22
CA GLU A 34 -7.70 -5.11 -9.06
C GLU A 34 -8.47 -6.40 -9.43
N SER A 35 -9.39 -6.31 -10.38
CA SER A 35 -10.15 -7.45 -10.88
C SER A 35 -9.31 -8.38 -11.75
N ILE A 36 -8.48 -7.82 -12.64
CA ILE A 36 -7.68 -8.58 -13.62
C ILE A 36 -6.41 -9.16 -12.98
N TYR A 37 -5.75 -8.39 -12.11
CA TYR A 37 -4.47 -8.76 -11.50
C TYR A 37 -4.66 -9.03 -10.00
N ASP A 38 -4.52 -7.99 -9.18
CA ASP A 38 -4.71 -8.03 -7.74
C ASP A 38 -4.74 -6.61 -7.15
N THR A 39 -5.16 -6.51 -5.89
CA THR A 39 -5.22 -5.26 -5.13
C THR A 39 -3.86 -4.59 -5.03
N GLN A 40 -2.77 -5.36 -4.95
CA GLN A 40 -1.41 -4.85 -4.83
C GLN A 40 -0.95 -4.13 -6.10
N THR A 41 -1.19 -4.72 -7.27
CA THR A 41 -0.89 -4.12 -8.57
C THR A 41 -1.71 -2.85 -8.79
N ALA A 42 -3.00 -2.85 -8.45
CA ALA A 42 -3.85 -1.66 -8.55
C ALA A 42 -3.33 -0.51 -7.67
N LYS A 43 -2.90 -0.81 -6.44
CA LYS A 43 -2.26 0.16 -5.54
C LYS A 43 -0.99 0.74 -6.16
N ILE A 44 -0.06 -0.10 -6.61
CA ILE A 44 1.24 0.36 -7.14
C ILE A 44 1.06 1.26 -8.37
N LEU A 45 0.15 0.91 -9.29
CA LEU A 45 0.01 1.61 -10.57
C LEU A 45 -0.87 2.87 -10.51
N VAL A 46 -1.78 2.95 -9.54
CA VAL A 46 -2.73 4.07 -9.41
C VAL A 46 -2.61 4.74 -8.05
N TYR A 47 -3.10 4.11 -6.99
CA TYR A 47 -3.30 4.79 -5.70
C TYR A 47 -1.99 5.26 -5.04
N GLU A 48 -0.92 4.49 -5.21
CA GLU A 48 0.42 4.80 -4.70
C GLU A 48 1.36 5.36 -5.77
N ALA A 49 0.88 5.55 -7.00
CA ALA A 49 1.69 6.06 -8.08
C ALA A 49 1.88 7.58 -7.99
N ARG A 50 3.08 8.04 -8.32
CA ARG A 50 3.43 9.48 -8.28
C ARG A 50 2.50 10.34 -9.14
N TRP A 51 1.99 9.82 -10.26
CA TRP A 51 1.10 10.58 -11.13
C TRP A 51 -0.24 10.89 -10.45
N TYR A 52 -0.84 9.91 -9.75
CA TYR A 52 -2.13 10.08 -9.08
C TYR A 52 -2.01 11.06 -7.92
N GLU A 53 -0.92 10.95 -7.18
CA GLU A 53 -0.55 11.88 -6.13
C GLU A 53 -0.34 13.31 -6.65
N CYS A 54 0.40 13.49 -7.75
CA CYS A 54 0.59 14.79 -8.39
C CYS A 54 -0.74 15.41 -8.83
N VAL A 55 -1.66 14.62 -9.41
CA VAL A 55 -3.00 15.09 -9.80
C VAL A 55 -3.80 15.51 -8.58
N MET A 56 -3.76 14.75 -7.48
CA MET A 56 -4.43 15.07 -6.23
C MET A 56 -3.89 16.36 -5.59
N GLY A 57 -2.56 16.52 -5.55
CA GLY A 57 -1.91 17.75 -5.10
C GLY A 57 -2.27 18.96 -5.97
N ALA A 58 -2.24 18.79 -7.29
CA ALA A 58 -2.66 19.84 -8.23
C ALA A 58 -4.13 20.21 -8.05
N ALA A 59 -5.01 19.25 -7.79
CA ALA A 59 -6.44 19.48 -7.55
C ALA A 59 -6.63 20.27 -6.25
N THR A 60 -5.91 19.90 -5.20
CA THR A 60 -5.91 20.60 -3.90
C THR A 60 -5.49 22.06 -4.05
N LEU A 61 -4.36 22.33 -4.71
CA LEU A 61 -3.86 23.69 -4.95
C LEU A 61 -4.81 24.51 -5.84
N SER A 62 -5.38 23.89 -6.87
CA SER A 62 -6.37 24.53 -7.76
C SER A 62 -7.63 24.94 -6.99
N LEU A 63 -8.19 24.03 -6.18
CA LEU A 63 -9.37 24.30 -5.35
C LEU A 63 -9.09 25.39 -4.31
N LEU A 64 -7.93 25.36 -3.66
CA LEU A 64 -7.51 26.40 -2.71
C LEU A 64 -7.44 27.78 -3.40
N GLY A 65 -6.81 27.84 -4.57
CA GLY A 65 -6.75 29.07 -5.37
C GLY A 65 -8.13 29.58 -5.76
N ILE A 66 -9.06 28.70 -6.14
CA ILE A 66 -10.44 29.04 -6.50
C ILE A 66 -11.19 29.63 -5.30
N ILE A 67 -11.07 29.01 -4.13
CA ILE A 67 -11.67 29.51 -2.89
C ILE A 67 -11.21 30.94 -2.60
N ILE A 68 -9.90 31.20 -2.69
CA ILE A 68 -9.31 32.52 -2.41
C ILE A 68 -9.74 33.55 -3.45
N LYS A 69 -9.59 33.22 -4.74
CA LYS A 69 -9.90 34.11 -5.86
C LYS A 69 -11.36 34.57 -5.84
N THR A 70 -12.27 33.70 -5.45
CA THR A 70 -13.72 33.98 -5.47
C THR A 70 -14.27 34.45 -4.12
N LYS A 71 -13.41 34.55 -3.10
CA LYS A 71 -13.81 34.86 -1.71
C LYS A 71 -14.94 33.93 -1.25
N MET A 72 -14.78 32.64 -1.56
CA MET A 72 -15.86 31.65 -1.43
C MET A 72 -16.35 31.51 0.00
N TRP A 73 -15.55 31.85 1.02
CA TRP A 73 -15.95 31.91 2.43
C TRP A 73 -17.17 32.79 2.71
N ARG A 74 -17.56 33.70 1.79
CA ARG A 74 -18.82 34.46 1.89
C ARG A 74 -20.06 33.67 1.46
N ARG A 75 -19.89 32.50 0.84
CA ARG A 75 -20.93 31.61 0.33
C ARG A 75 -20.81 30.25 0.98
N PHE A 76 -21.45 30.09 2.12
CA PHE A 76 -21.29 28.94 3.03
C PHE A 76 -21.36 27.57 2.32
N GLY A 77 -22.46 27.28 1.61
CA GLY A 77 -22.64 25.96 0.98
C GLY A 77 -21.55 25.62 -0.05
N SER A 78 -21.18 26.59 -0.89
CA SER A 78 -20.11 26.39 -1.88
C SER A 78 -18.75 26.24 -1.21
N PHE A 79 -18.49 27.03 -0.17
CA PHE A 79 -17.24 26.96 0.60
C PHE A 79 -17.05 25.60 1.24
N VAL A 80 -18.08 25.10 1.96
CA VAL A 80 -18.04 23.81 2.63
C VAL A 80 -17.77 22.68 1.65
N LEU A 81 -18.46 22.65 0.50
CA LEU A 81 -18.26 21.61 -0.51
C LEU A 81 -16.81 21.56 -1.01
N HIS A 82 -16.20 22.71 -1.35
CA HIS A 82 -14.84 22.74 -1.88
C HIS A 82 -13.79 22.51 -0.78
N ALA A 83 -14.03 23.05 0.42
CA ALA A 83 -13.18 22.78 1.58
C ALA A 83 -13.18 21.29 1.95
N ALA A 84 -14.31 20.58 1.82
CA ALA A 84 -14.38 19.15 2.06
C ALA A 84 -13.44 18.35 1.14
N PHE A 85 -13.39 18.67 -0.16
CA PHE A 85 -12.43 18.02 -1.06
C PHE A 85 -10.97 18.24 -0.64
N ILE A 86 -10.62 19.46 -0.22
CA ILE A 86 -9.27 19.78 0.28
C ILE A 86 -8.96 18.97 1.55
N VAL A 87 -9.90 18.91 2.50
CA VAL A 87 -9.75 18.12 3.73
C VAL A 87 -9.60 16.63 3.41
N ILE A 88 -10.39 16.09 2.48
CA ILE A 88 -10.30 14.69 2.04
C ILE A 88 -8.93 14.41 1.43
N PHE A 89 -8.41 15.27 0.55
CA PHE A 89 -7.10 15.07 -0.08
C PHE A 89 -5.94 15.21 0.90
N ILE A 90 -6.00 16.16 1.83
CA ILE A 90 -5.02 16.26 2.92
C ILE A 90 -5.09 15.02 3.81
N GLY A 91 -6.30 14.56 4.16
CA GLY A 91 -6.51 13.33 4.92
C GLY A 91 -5.89 12.12 4.22
N ALA A 92 -6.14 11.97 2.91
CA ALA A 92 -5.55 10.91 2.09
C ALA A 92 -4.00 10.95 2.08
N ALA A 93 -3.40 12.14 2.00
CA ALA A 93 -1.95 12.30 2.09
C ALA A 93 -1.43 11.91 3.48
N LEU A 94 -2.10 12.34 4.56
CA LEU A 94 -1.72 11.99 5.93
C LEU A 94 -1.78 10.47 6.16
N THR A 95 -2.87 9.81 5.76
CA THR A 95 -3.01 8.35 5.90
C THR A 95 -1.99 7.59 5.07
N ARG A 96 -1.59 8.12 3.91
CA ARG A 96 -0.58 7.51 3.03
C ARG A 96 0.83 7.55 3.62
N TYR A 97 1.22 8.68 4.20
CA TYR A 97 2.59 8.92 4.65
C TYR A 97 2.84 8.56 6.11
N PHE A 98 1.81 8.68 6.96
CA PHE A 98 1.92 8.47 8.40
C PHE A 98 1.00 7.36 8.92
N GLY A 99 0.07 6.88 8.09
CA GLY A 99 -0.83 5.80 8.47
C GLY A 99 -0.18 4.42 8.39
N THR A 100 -0.68 3.52 9.23
CA THR A 100 -0.38 2.08 9.15
C THR A 100 -1.64 1.36 8.71
N GLU A 101 -1.54 0.52 7.67
CA GLU A 101 -2.66 -0.25 7.14
C GLU A 101 -2.51 -1.74 7.49
N GLY A 102 -3.59 -2.33 8.00
CA GLY A 102 -3.65 -3.75 8.29
C GLY A 102 -5.08 -4.30 8.28
N VAL A 103 -5.17 -5.62 8.25
CA VAL A 103 -6.40 -6.40 8.40
C VAL A 103 -6.44 -6.96 9.81
N LEU A 104 -7.48 -6.59 10.56
CA LEU A 104 -7.74 -7.09 11.90
C LEU A 104 -8.82 -8.16 11.83
N HIS A 105 -8.46 -9.41 12.07
CA HIS A 105 -9.40 -10.54 12.04
C HIS A 105 -9.94 -10.83 13.44
N VAL A 106 -11.15 -10.36 13.76
CA VAL A 106 -11.77 -10.52 15.09
C VAL A 106 -12.91 -11.54 15.05
N ARG A 107 -12.93 -12.50 15.99
CA ARG A 107 -14.07 -13.42 16.16
C ARG A 107 -15.06 -12.92 17.20
N ALA A 108 -16.32 -13.33 17.06
CA ALA A 108 -17.37 -12.94 17.99
C ALA A 108 -17.09 -13.49 19.40
N GLY A 109 -17.15 -12.62 20.40
CA GLY A 109 -16.80 -12.90 21.79
C GLY A 109 -15.32 -12.64 22.12
N GLU A 110 -14.45 -12.59 21.11
CA GLU A 110 -13.00 -12.42 21.25
C GLU A 110 -12.58 -10.96 21.11
N SER A 111 -11.44 -10.63 21.73
CA SER A 111 -10.78 -9.33 21.59
C SER A 111 -9.46 -9.56 20.89
N GLU A 112 -9.13 -8.71 19.93
CA GLU A 112 -7.87 -8.78 19.18
C GLU A 112 -7.13 -7.46 19.32
N SER A 113 -5.81 -7.56 19.50
CA SER A 113 -4.89 -6.43 19.58
C SER A 113 -3.75 -6.55 18.57
N GLU A 114 -3.90 -7.39 17.56
CA GLU A 114 -2.89 -7.59 16.50
C GLU A 114 -3.56 -7.56 15.13
N MET A 115 -2.94 -6.88 14.17
CA MET A 115 -3.39 -6.86 12.78
C MET A 115 -2.31 -7.37 11.82
N VAL A 116 -2.74 -7.91 10.69
CA VAL A 116 -1.86 -8.34 9.60
C VAL A 116 -1.63 -7.16 8.65
N SER A 117 -0.40 -6.78 8.38
CA SER A 117 -0.09 -5.65 7.49
C SER A 117 -0.65 -5.86 6.09
N VAL A 118 -1.12 -4.79 5.43
CA VAL A 118 -1.52 -4.90 4.02
C VAL A 118 -0.31 -4.95 3.10
N LYS A 119 0.75 -4.21 3.44
CA LYS A 119 2.02 -4.22 2.69
C LYS A 119 2.80 -5.49 3.03
N PRO A 120 3.31 -6.24 2.02
CA PRO A 120 4.24 -7.32 2.27
C PRO A 120 5.66 -6.79 2.51
N TYR A 121 6.42 -7.55 3.28
CA TYR A 121 7.79 -7.27 3.67
C TYR A 121 8.68 -8.47 3.32
N LEU A 122 9.91 -8.21 2.90
CA LEU A 122 11.00 -9.17 3.07
C LEU A 122 11.49 -9.06 4.51
N GLN A 123 11.50 -10.18 5.21
CA GLN A 123 11.96 -10.27 6.58
C GLN A 123 13.22 -11.12 6.62
N ILE A 124 14.29 -10.54 7.13
CA ILE A 124 15.58 -11.20 7.36
C ILE A 124 15.74 -11.34 8.86
N ARG A 125 15.68 -12.57 9.36
CA ARG A 125 15.79 -12.87 10.78
C ARG A 125 17.07 -13.65 11.06
N THR A 126 17.86 -13.13 11.98
CA THR A 126 19.02 -13.81 12.57
C THR A 126 18.67 -14.27 13.99
N GLN A 127 19.63 -14.83 14.73
CA GLN A 127 19.43 -15.17 16.14
C GLN A 127 19.14 -13.92 16.99
N ASP A 128 19.75 -12.78 16.66
CA ASP A 128 19.73 -11.58 17.50
C ASP A 128 18.84 -10.44 16.96
N ALA A 129 18.50 -10.45 15.67
CA ALA A 129 17.84 -9.33 15.00
C ALA A 129 16.80 -9.73 13.96
N LEU A 130 15.82 -8.86 13.75
CA LEU A 130 14.84 -8.92 12.66
C LEU A 130 14.96 -7.63 11.84
N PHE A 131 15.22 -7.77 10.55
CA PHE A 131 15.24 -6.68 9.58
C PHE A 131 14.07 -6.83 8.63
N GLU A 132 13.36 -5.73 8.37
CA GLU A 132 12.13 -5.74 7.58
C GLU A 132 12.20 -4.69 6.49
N HIS A 133 12.04 -5.14 5.24
CA HIS A 133 12.08 -4.27 4.07
C HIS A 133 10.74 -4.36 3.34
N PRO A 134 9.97 -3.26 3.21
CA PRO A 134 8.72 -3.29 2.47
C PRO A 134 8.97 -3.62 1.01
N LEU A 135 8.28 -4.64 0.48
CA LEU A 135 8.41 -5.09 -0.91
C LEU A 135 7.05 -5.13 -1.58
N ASN A 136 6.78 -4.12 -2.41
CA ASN A 136 5.58 -4.04 -3.21
C ASN A 136 5.86 -4.56 -4.62
N LEU A 137 5.59 -5.84 -4.85
CA LEU A 137 5.68 -6.47 -6.18
C LEU A 137 4.35 -6.33 -6.94
N SER A 138 4.39 -5.98 -8.21
CA SER A 138 3.22 -5.95 -9.11
C SER A 138 3.26 -7.10 -10.09
N GLN A 139 2.10 -7.52 -10.61
CA GLN A 139 2.05 -8.53 -11.68
C GLN A 139 2.50 -7.98 -13.04
N ILE A 140 2.54 -6.65 -13.18
CA ILE A 140 2.93 -5.93 -14.39
C ILE A 140 3.86 -4.77 -14.03
N GLY A 141 4.89 -4.57 -14.85
CA GLY A 141 5.92 -3.56 -14.61
C GLY A 141 7.23 -4.18 -14.13
N ASP A 142 8.08 -3.35 -13.55
CA ASP A 142 9.40 -3.73 -13.05
C ASP A 142 9.34 -3.99 -11.55
N ASN A 143 9.85 -5.14 -11.15
CA ASN A 143 9.93 -5.61 -9.76
C ASN A 143 11.39 -5.69 -9.27
N ASP A 144 12.35 -5.25 -10.08
CA ASP A 144 13.76 -5.35 -9.72
C ASP A 144 14.08 -4.54 -8.47
N PHE A 145 14.86 -5.15 -7.57
CA PHE A 145 15.35 -4.51 -6.36
C PHE A 145 16.67 -5.12 -5.94
N SER A 146 17.49 -4.30 -5.30
CA SER A 146 18.72 -4.73 -4.65
C SER A 146 18.98 -3.85 -3.45
N PHE A 147 19.27 -4.46 -2.30
CA PHE A 147 19.66 -3.73 -1.11
C PHE A 147 20.67 -4.53 -0.29
N THR A 148 21.39 -3.80 0.56
CA THR A 148 22.39 -4.38 1.46
C THR A 148 21.99 -4.04 2.89
N GLN A 149 22.04 -5.05 3.75
CA GLN A 149 21.77 -4.96 5.17
C GLN A 149 23.04 -5.35 5.93
N SER A 150 23.41 -4.60 6.97
CA SER A 150 24.54 -4.99 7.82
C SER A 150 24.06 -6.02 8.85
N ILE A 151 24.70 -7.18 8.86
CA ILE A 151 24.45 -8.28 9.81
C ILE A 151 25.82 -8.64 10.39
N ASN A 152 25.98 -8.54 11.72
CA ASN A 152 27.25 -8.84 12.41
C ASN A 152 28.47 -8.14 11.80
N SER A 153 28.31 -6.86 11.43
CA SER A 153 29.33 -6.03 10.76
C SER A 153 29.77 -6.52 9.37
N LYS A 154 29.08 -7.51 8.80
CA LYS A 154 29.24 -7.94 7.40
C LYS A 154 28.08 -7.42 6.55
N SER A 155 28.38 -7.09 5.30
CA SER A 155 27.38 -6.65 4.32
C SER A 155 26.63 -7.88 3.77
N PHE A 156 25.34 -8.00 4.06
CA PHE A 156 24.45 -9.02 3.50
C PHE A 156 23.63 -8.40 2.37
N THR A 157 23.82 -8.87 1.14
CA THR A 157 23.13 -8.32 -0.04
C THR A 157 21.97 -9.22 -0.43
N VAL A 158 20.84 -8.60 -0.74
CA VAL A 158 19.65 -9.25 -1.30
C VAL A 158 19.37 -8.65 -2.67
N LYS A 159 19.32 -9.50 -3.69
CA LYS A 159 18.99 -9.14 -5.07
C LYS A 159 17.75 -9.89 -5.53
N PHE A 160 16.87 -9.18 -6.21
CA PHE A 160 15.76 -9.79 -6.95
C PHE A 160 16.27 -10.80 -7.98
N SER A 161 15.61 -11.95 -8.08
CA SER A 161 15.86 -12.96 -9.12
C SER A 161 14.64 -13.10 -10.03
N SER A 162 13.48 -13.42 -9.44
CA SER A 162 12.21 -13.48 -10.18
C SER A 162 11.00 -13.38 -9.26
N TYR A 163 9.85 -13.01 -9.83
CA TYR A 163 8.56 -13.03 -9.15
C TYR A 163 7.55 -13.79 -9.99
N LYS A 164 6.92 -14.79 -9.37
CA LYS A 164 5.78 -15.51 -9.94
C LYS A 164 4.53 -15.15 -9.13
N PRO A 165 3.63 -14.31 -9.67
CA PRO A 165 2.37 -14.02 -9.00
C PRO A 165 1.49 -15.27 -8.95
N ALA A 166 0.60 -15.31 -7.97
CA ALA A 166 -0.38 -16.37 -7.82
C ALA A 166 -1.80 -15.86 -8.10
N PRO A 167 -2.74 -16.77 -8.42
CA PRO A 167 -4.15 -16.43 -8.52
C PRO A 167 -4.67 -15.75 -7.26
N LYS A 168 -5.79 -15.03 -7.39
CA LYS A 168 -6.43 -14.33 -6.28
C LYS A 168 -6.77 -15.31 -5.15
N GLY A 169 -6.21 -15.08 -3.96
CA GLY A 169 -6.40 -15.95 -2.80
C GLY A 169 -5.36 -17.06 -2.65
N GLU A 170 -4.28 -17.05 -3.43
CA GLU A 170 -3.13 -17.94 -3.29
C GLU A 170 -1.85 -17.15 -2.97
N GLN A 171 -0.78 -17.87 -2.59
CA GLN A 171 0.54 -17.29 -2.30
C GLN A 171 1.40 -17.21 -3.56
N GLY A 172 1.96 -16.02 -3.83
CA GLY A 172 2.98 -15.83 -4.85
C GLY A 172 4.31 -16.48 -4.45
N THR A 173 5.24 -16.54 -5.40
CA THR A 173 6.63 -16.98 -5.14
C THR A 173 7.61 -15.89 -5.55
N LEU A 174 8.44 -15.45 -4.61
CA LEU A 174 9.55 -14.53 -4.82
C LEU A 174 10.86 -15.31 -4.75
N ALA A 175 11.67 -15.23 -5.80
CA ALA A 175 13.05 -15.72 -5.80
C ALA A 175 14.02 -14.56 -5.58
N VAL A 176 14.94 -14.71 -4.63
CA VAL A 176 16.01 -13.75 -4.35
C VAL A 176 17.37 -14.45 -4.30
N LYS A 177 18.40 -13.75 -4.77
CA LYS A 177 19.79 -14.13 -4.56
C LYS A 177 20.33 -13.37 -3.37
N VAL A 178 20.93 -14.09 -2.44
CA VAL A 178 21.40 -13.54 -1.18
C VAL A 178 22.80 -14.02 -0.85
N GLY A 179 23.60 -13.18 -0.22
CA GLY A 179 24.95 -13.55 0.19
C GLY A 179 25.67 -12.46 0.95
N PHE A 180 26.65 -12.86 1.74
CA PHE A 180 27.59 -11.95 2.37
C PHE A 180 28.65 -11.48 1.38
N GLU A 181 29.14 -10.26 1.57
CA GLU A 181 30.23 -9.69 0.78
C GLU A 181 31.48 -10.58 0.82
N GLY A 182 32.01 -10.92 -0.36
CA GLY A 182 33.14 -11.82 -0.52
C GLY A 182 32.83 -13.32 -0.38
N GLY A 183 31.57 -13.69 -0.09
CA GLY A 183 31.11 -15.08 0.04
C GLY A 183 30.36 -15.61 -1.17
N SER A 184 29.78 -16.82 -1.02
CA SER A 184 28.90 -17.43 -2.04
C SER A 184 27.48 -16.85 -1.98
N GLU A 185 26.89 -16.60 -3.16
CA GLU A 185 25.47 -16.27 -3.26
C GLU A 185 24.64 -17.57 -3.25
N GLN A 186 23.56 -17.59 -2.48
CA GLN A 186 22.53 -18.63 -2.47
C GLN A 186 21.21 -18.06 -3.01
N GLU A 187 20.48 -18.86 -3.77
CA GLU A 187 19.14 -18.48 -4.23
C GLU A 187 18.07 -19.06 -3.30
N ALA A 188 17.13 -18.21 -2.87
CA ALA A 188 16.02 -18.59 -2.01
C ALA A 188 14.69 -18.34 -2.71
N GLN A 189 13.80 -19.33 -2.68
CA GLN A 189 12.42 -19.20 -3.11
C GLN A 189 11.53 -19.03 -1.87
N LEU A 190 10.83 -17.91 -1.80
CA LEU A 190 10.00 -17.50 -0.69
C LEU A 190 8.54 -17.48 -1.16
N ARG A 191 7.68 -18.21 -0.45
CA ARG A 191 6.23 -18.20 -0.70
C ARG A 191 5.56 -17.22 0.25
N GLY A 192 4.66 -16.41 -0.31
CA GLY A 192 3.87 -15.45 0.46
C GLY A 192 3.28 -14.35 -0.41
N GLY A 193 3.31 -13.12 0.10
CA GLY A 193 2.71 -11.95 -0.53
C GLY A 193 1.76 -11.18 0.39
N ALA A 194 1.09 -10.16 -0.14
CA ALA A 194 0.16 -9.37 0.64
C ALA A 194 -0.98 -10.23 1.21
N GLY A 195 -1.24 -10.07 2.50
CA GLY A 195 -2.26 -10.82 3.25
C GLY A 195 -1.79 -12.18 3.79
N TRP A 196 -0.60 -12.65 3.41
CA TRP A 196 -0.05 -13.93 3.86
C TRP A 196 1.13 -13.73 4.80
N LEU A 197 1.13 -14.45 5.93
CA LEU A 197 2.34 -14.56 6.73
C LEU A 197 3.36 -15.42 5.97
N GLY A 198 4.56 -14.87 5.75
CA GLY A 198 5.60 -15.57 5.00
C GLY A 198 6.19 -16.73 5.77
N GLU A 199 6.41 -17.86 5.11
CA GLU A 199 7.10 -19.00 5.71
C GLU A 199 8.63 -18.79 5.67
N PRO A 200 9.36 -19.01 6.78
CA PRO A 200 10.80 -18.80 6.81
C PRO A 200 11.53 -19.91 6.06
N LYS A 201 12.35 -19.49 5.09
CA LYS A 201 13.39 -20.30 4.47
C LYS A 201 14.70 -20.09 5.24
N ILE A 202 15.21 -21.16 5.83
CA ILE A 202 16.50 -21.16 6.52
C ILE A 202 17.62 -21.33 5.50
N LEU A 203 18.61 -20.44 5.55
CA LEU A 203 19.86 -20.51 4.81
C LEU A 203 21.02 -20.48 5.80
N ASN A 204 22.11 -21.16 5.46
CA ASN A 204 23.31 -21.22 6.29
C ASN A 204 24.49 -20.64 5.50
N PHE A 205 25.18 -19.67 6.10
CA PHE A 205 26.38 -19.04 5.58
C PHE A 205 27.51 -19.19 6.59
N ASP A 206 28.41 -20.14 6.35
CA ASP A 206 29.59 -20.40 7.20
C ASP A 206 29.25 -20.55 8.70
N GLY A 207 28.13 -21.21 9.02
CA GLY A 207 27.65 -21.41 10.39
C GLY A 207 26.69 -20.34 10.91
N GLU A 208 26.45 -19.28 10.14
CA GLU A 208 25.46 -18.24 10.43
C GLU A 208 24.11 -18.60 9.78
N GLU A 209 23.10 -18.88 10.61
CA GLU A 209 21.74 -19.16 10.14
C GLU A 209 20.96 -17.88 9.89
N ILE A 210 20.51 -17.70 8.65
CA ILE A 210 19.66 -16.59 8.21
C ILE A 210 18.31 -17.15 7.80
N MET A 211 17.25 -16.67 8.43
CA MET A 211 15.88 -16.99 8.05
C MET A 211 15.33 -15.88 7.17
N LEU A 212 14.96 -16.22 5.94
CA LEU A 212 14.33 -15.31 5.00
C LEU A 212 12.87 -15.65 4.84
N SER A 213 11.99 -14.66 4.91
CA SER A 213 10.58 -14.82 4.57
C SER A 213 10.08 -13.61 3.80
N TRP A 214 9.00 -13.80 3.05
CA TRP A 214 8.34 -12.74 2.32
C TRP A 214 6.84 -12.83 2.54
N GLY A 215 6.23 -11.76 3.04
CA GLY A 215 4.80 -11.73 3.33
C GLY A 215 4.39 -10.54 4.18
N SER A 216 3.11 -10.44 4.47
CA SER A 216 2.60 -9.54 5.51
C SER A 216 3.14 -9.92 6.88
N LYS A 217 3.26 -8.93 7.76
CA LYS A 217 3.70 -9.11 9.14
C LYS A 217 2.58 -8.84 10.13
N LEU A 218 2.71 -9.36 11.35
CA LEU A 218 1.86 -8.96 12.47
C LEU A 218 2.29 -7.61 13.02
N ILE A 219 1.31 -6.79 13.38
CA ILE A 219 1.50 -5.47 13.98
C ILE A 219 0.67 -5.42 15.26
N GLU A 220 1.34 -5.28 16.39
CA GLU A 220 0.69 -5.05 17.68
C GLU A 220 0.03 -3.66 17.71
N LEU A 221 -1.18 -3.61 18.24
CA LEU A 221 -1.98 -2.41 18.39
C LEU A 221 -1.89 -1.90 19.84
N PRO A 222 -1.86 -0.57 20.06
CA PRO A 222 -1.88 0.01 21.40
C PRO A 222 -3.27 -0.05 22.06
N PHE A 223 -4.22 -0.75 21.44
CA PHE A 223 -5.59 -0.96 21.90
C PHE A 223 -6.08 -2.33 21.42
N ALA A 224 -7.16 -2.84 22.04
CA ALA A 224 -7.83 -4.05 21.60
C ALA A 224 -9.24 -3.74 21.07
N VAL A 225 -9.67 -4.45 20.04
CA VAL A 225 -11.04 -4.39 19.51
C VAL A 225 -11.76 -5.69 19.83
N LYS A 226 -12.91 -5.60 20.50
CA LYS A 226 -13.76 -6.75 20.84
C LYS A 226 -14.99 -6.81 19.94
N LEU A 227 -15.18 -7.94 19.25
CA LEU A 227 -16.42 -8.17 18.51
C LEU A 227 -17.48 -8.76 19.45
N LEU A 228 -18.38 -7.92 19.96
CA LEU A 228 -19.39 -8.35 20.93
C LEU A 228 -20.38 -9.37 20.36
N LYS A 229 -20.88 -9.11 19.15
CA LYS A 229 -21.87 -9.97 18.49
C LYS A 229 -21.78 -9.78 16.98
N PHE A 230 -21.67 -10.88 16.25
CA PHE A 230 -21.84 -10.88 14.81
C PHE A 230 -23.31 -11.16 14.47
N LYS A 231 -23.95 -10.26 13.71
CA LYS A 231 -25.30 -10.47 13.19
C LYS A 231 -25.22 -10.46 11.66
N LEU A 232 -25.69 -11.54 11.05
CA LEU A 232 -25.79 -11.67 9.60
C LEU A 232 -27.20 -12.11 9.27
N GLU A 233 -28.03 -11.17 8.81
CA GLU A 233 -29.33 -11.52 8.24
C GLU A 233 -29.11 -12.12 6.85
N ARG A 234 -29.95 -13.09 6.47
CA ARG A 234 -29.87 -13.74 5.16
C ARG A 234 -31.25 -13.73 4.53
N TYR A 235 -31.29 -13.67 3.20
CA TYR A 235 -32.55 -13.79 2.48
C TYR A 235 -33.19 -15.16 2.77
N PRO A 236 -34.53 -15.23 2.91
CA PRO A 236 -35.24 -16.50 3.04
C PRO A 236 -34.85 -17.45 1.90
N GLY A 237 -34.35 -18.64 2.24
CA GLY A 237 -33.93 -19.65 1.27
C GLY A 237 -32.55 -19.45 0.62
N SER A 238 -31.73 -18.49 1.08
CA SER A 238 -30.38 -18.25 0.55
C SER A 238 -29.31 -18.20 1.64
N GLN A 239 -28.08 -18.55 1.27
CA GLN A 239 -26.88 -18.28 2.08
C GLN A 239 -26.35 -16.85 1.83
N SER A 240 -26.98 -16.04 0.99
CA SER A 240 -26.56 -14.66 0.76
C SER A 240 -26.96 -13.75 1.93
N PRO A 241 -26.06 -12.85 2.38
CA PRO A 241 -26.42 -11.78 3.31
C PRO A 241 -27.59 -10.95 2.78
N SER A 242 -28.56 -10.64 3.63
CA SER A 242 -29.57 -9.60 3.37
C SER A 242 -29.16 -8.31 4.08
N SER A 243 -29.26 -7.19 3.36
CA SER A 243 -28.96 -5.84 3.84
C SER A 243 -30.12 -5.21 4.59
#